data_AF-A0A6N8H160-F1
#
_entry.id   AF-A0A6N8H160-F1
#
_cell.length_a   1.000
_cell.length_b   1.000
_cell.length_c   1.000
_cell.angle_alpha   90.00
_cell.angle_beta   90.00
_cell.angle_gamma   90.00
#
_symmetry.space_group_name_H-M   'P 1'
#
loop_
_entity.id
_entity.type
_entity.pdbx_description
1 polymer ?
#
loop_
_entity_poly.entity_id
_entity_poly.type
_entity_poly.pdbx_seq_one_letter_code
_entity_poly.pdbx_strand_id
1 'polypeptide(L)'
;MHDRVRVRSFIMYLFLKKRFLAMKYTTTSPPNKQSRLRTLRLSRGLSQSALAAAVGVSTRTVKYWEHGQRTPNATFLLALTHYFDVPPESLLP
;
A
#
# COMPACT_ATOMS: atom_id res chain seq x y z
N MET A 1 -28.21 21.31 -23.24
CA MET A 1 -27.81 20.08 -22.52
C MET A 1 -26.34 19.83 -22.82
N HIS A 2 -25.44 20.02 -21.85
CA HIS A 2 -23.99 19.89 -22.02
C HIS A 2 -23.50 18.55 -21.47
N ASP A 3 -22.90 17.70 -22.30
CA ASP A 3 -22.15 16.54 -21.83
C ASP A 3 -20.70 16.62 -22.33
N ARG A 4 -19.77 16.78 -21.38
CA ARG A 4 -18.34 17.04 -21.62
C ARG A 4 -17.56 15.74 -21.46
N VAL A 5 -17.15 15.13 -22.56
CA VAL A 5 -16.14 14.06 -22.53
C VAL A 5 -14.85 14.59 -23.15
N ARG A 6 -13.74 14.32 -22.47
CA ARG A 6 -12.35 14.32 -22.99
C ARG A 6 -11.52 15.60 -22.83
N VAL A 7 -11.30 16.07 -21.60
CA VAL A 7 -10.09 16.87 -21.25
C VAL A 7 -9.61 16.56 -19.83
N ARG A 8 -9.10 15.35 -19.55
CA ARG A 8 -8.33 14.99 -18.33
C ARG A 8 -7.48 13.77 -18.71
N SER A 9 -6.15 13.71 -18.66
CA SER A 9 -5.25 14.34 -17.71
C SER A 9 -3.79 14.10 -18.17
N PHE A 10 -3.14 15.08 -18.81
CA PHE A 10 -1.70 15.04 -19.15
C PHE A 10 -0.82 14.96 -17.87
N ILE A 11 -1.39 15.38 -16.73
CA ILE A 11 -0.86 15.25 -15.36
C ILE A 11 -0.66 13.78 -14.95
N MET A 12 -1.48 12.85 -15.47
CA MET A 12 -1.41 11.43 -15.14
C MET A 12 -0.15 10.76 -15.77
N TYR A 13 0.24 11.19 -16.97
CA TYR A 13 1.42 10.69 -17.68
C TYR A 13 2.74 11.16 -17.03
N LEU A 14 2.77 12.40 -16.51
CA LEU A 14 3.93 12.95 -15.79
C LEU A 14 4.14 12.30 -14.41
N PHE A 15 3.06 11.80 -13.79
CA PHE A 15 3.12 11.02 -12.55
C PHE A 15 3.62 9.58 -12.79
N LEU A 16 3.28 9.01 -13.95
CA LEU A 16 3.67 7.67 -14.36
C LEU A 16 5.19 7.52 -14.54
N LYS A 17 5.85 8.55 -15.09
CA LYS A 17 7.30 8.50 -15.38
C LYS A 17 8.19 8.73 -14.16
N LYS A 18 7.74 9.48 -13.14
CA LYS A 18 8.51 9.71 -11.89
C LYS A 18 8.59 8.48 -10.98
N ARG A 19 7.68 7.52 -11.14
CA ARG A 19 7.62 6.28 -10.34
C ARG A 19 8.39 5.10 -10.92
N PHE A 20 8.81 5.18 -12.18
CA PHE A 20 9.72 4.20 -12.78
C PHE A 20 11.10 4.19 -12.08
N LEU A 21 11.44 5.26 -11.35
CA LEU A 21 12.71 5.41 -10.63
C LEU A 21 12.75 4.74 -9.24
N ALA A 22 11.63 4.23 -8.71
CA ALA A 22 11.62 3.45 -7.46
C ALA A 22 11.94 1.95 -7.68
N MET A 23 12.56 1.63 -8.82
CA MET A 23 13.37 0.42 -9.08
C MET A 23 14.64 0.38 -8.21
N LYS A 24 14.49 0.73 -6.93
CA LYS A 24 15.51 0.79 -5.90
C LYS A 24 14.85 0.31 -4.61
N TYR A 25 14.56 -1.00 -4.54
CA TYR A 25 14.37 -1.71 -3.28
C TYR A 25 15.70 -1.73 -2.52
N THR A 26 16.26 -0.56 -2.21
CA THR A 26 17.49 -0.47 -1.45
C THR A 26 17.17 -0.90 -0.03
N THR A 27 17.44 -2.18 0.23
CA THR A 27 17.62 -2.82 1.51
C THR A 27 18.65 -2.02 2.31
N THR A 28 18.21 -1.02 3.07
CA THR A 28 19.01 -0.42 4.15
C THR A 28 18.05 0.15 5.18
N SER A 29 17.78 -0.64 6.22
CA SER A 29 16.97 -0.24 7.39
C SER A 29 17.91 0.25 8.51
N PRO A 30 17.87 1.54 8.89
CA PRO A 30 18.30 2.00 10.22
C PRO A 30 17.15 1.78 11.26
N PRO A 31 17.35 1.97 12.58
CA PRO A 31 16.65 1.24 13.66
C PRO A 31 15.20 1.65 13.95
N ASN A 32 14.50 2.24 12.98
CA ASN A 32 13.08 2.54 13.09
C ASN A 32 12.32 1.48 12.28
N LYS A 33 11.83 0.42 12.95
CA LYS A 33 11.17 -0.76 12.37
C LYS A 33 10.01 -0.37 11.44
N GLN A 34 10.31 -0.05 10.18
CA GLN A 34 9.33 0.31 9.17
C GLN A 34 8.73 -0.99 8.61
N SER A 35 7.45 -1.24 8.92
CA SER A 35 6.74 -2.41 8.41
C SER A 35 6.64 -2.38 6.89
N ARG A 36 6.94 -3.51 6.24
CA ARG A 36 6.81 -3.67 4.77
C ARG A 36 5.40 -3.33 4.28
N LEU A 37 4.39 -3.66 5.08
CA LEU A 37 2.99 -3.30 4.83
C LEU A 37 2.80 -1.77 4.71
N ARG A 38 3.44 -0.99 5.58
CA ARG A 38 3.37 0.48 5.55
C ARG A 38 3.97 1.02 4.26
N THR A 39 5.14 0.51 3.88
CA THR A 39 5.82 0.89 2.63
C THR A 39 4.94 0.57 1.42
N LEU A 40 4.35 -0.62 1.40
CA LEU A 40 3.48 -1.05 0.31
C LEU A 40 2.22 -0.17 0.21
N ARG A 41 1.56 0.10 1.34
CA ARG A 41 0.40 0.99 1.41
C ARG A 41 0.74 2.40 0.89
N LEU A 42 1.84 2.98 1.36
CA LEU A 42 2.28 4.31 0.94
C LEU A 42 2.67 4.33 -0.54
N SER A 43 3.28 3.25 -1.04
CA SER A 43 3.59 3.13 -2.47
C SER A 43 2.31 3.16 -3.31
N ARG A 44 1.21 2.57 -2.83
CA ARG A 44 -0.11 2.62 -3.50
C ARG A 44 -0.89 3.91 -3.24
N GLY A 45 -0.33 4.88 -2.49
CA GLY A 45 -0.98 6.15 -2.18
C GLY A 45 -2.17 6.04 -1.22
N LEU A 46 -2.25 4.95 -0.46
CA LEU A 46 -3.38 4.64 0.40
C LEU A 46 -3.19 5.22 1.81
N SER A 47 -4.26 5.73 2.42
CA SER A 47 -4.31 5.99 3.86
C SER A 47 -4.53 4.68 4.64
N GLN A 48 -4.26 4.67 5.94
CA GLN A 48 -4.54 3.50 6.79
C GLN A 48 -6.03 3.14 6.79
N SER A 49 -6.91 4.14 6.78
CA SER A 49 -8.37 3.93 6.73
C SER A 49 -8.83 3.37 5.38
N ALA A 50 -8.22 3.80 4.27
CA ALA A 50 -8.54 3.27 2.95
C ALA A 50 -8.16 1.79 2.83
N LEU A 51 -6.98 1.40 3.32
CA LEU A 51 -6.58 0.00 3.38
C LEU A 51 -7.49 -0.81 4.30
N ALA A 52 -7.84 -0.24 5.46
CA ALA A 52 -8.71 -0.90 6.43
C ALA A 52 -10.10 -1.18 5.83
N ALA A 53 -10.68 -0.21 5.12
CA ALA A 53 -11.95 -0.37 4.41
C ALA A 53 -11.86 -1.43 3.30
N ALA A 54 -10.76 -1.46 2.54
CA ALA A 54 -10.58 -2.42 1.45
C ALA A 54 -10.44 -3.87 1.95
N VAL A 55 -9.82 -4.08 3.10
CA VAL A 55 -9.57 -5.40 3.70
C VAL A 55 -10.68 -5.81 4.69
N GLY A 56 -11.60 -4.90 5.02
CA GLY A 56 -12.71 -5.16 5.95
C GLY A 56 -12.28 -5.21 7.42
N VAL A 57 -11.31 -4.37 7.82
CA VAL A 57 -10.81 -4.28 9.20
C VAL A 57 -10.90 -2.86 9.75
N SER A 58 -10.65 -2.70 11.05
CA SER A 58 -10.53 -1.37 11.65
C SER A 58 -9.19 -0.70 11.28
N THR A 59 -9.16 0.63 11.18
CA THR A 59 -7.92 1.40 10.99
C THR A 59 -6.89 1.11 12.09
N ARG A 60 -7.36 0.85 13.32
CA ARG A 60 -6.51 0.46 14.46
C ARG A 60 -5.80 -0.88 14.21
N THR A 61 -6.48 -1.83 13.57
CA THR A 61 -5.90 -3.11 13.17
C THR A 61 -4.73 -2.91 12.20
N VAL A 62 -4.91 -2.08 11.17
CA VAL A 62 -3.84 -1.74 10.22
C VAL A 62 -2.67 -1.06 10.92
N LYS A 63 -2.94 -0.11 11.82
CA LYS A 63 -1.89 0.52 12.64
C LYS A 63 -1.09 -0.51 13.44
N TYR A 64 -1.76 -1.48 14.07
CA TYR A 64 -1.07 -2.54 14.83
C TYR A 64 -0.17 -3.42 13.97
N TRP A 65 -0.62 -3.77 12.76
CA TRP A 65 0.21 -4.51 11.80
C TRP A 65 1.42 -3.69 11.33
N GLU A 66 1.24 -2.40 11.07
CA GLU A 66 2.32 -1.52 10.63
C GLU A 66 3.38 -1.23 11.71
N HIS A 67 3.00 -1.33 12.98
CA HIS A 67 3.93 -1.20 14.10
C HIS A 67 4.49 -2.55 14.58
N GLY A 68 4.08 -3.67 13.97
CA GLY A 68 4.49 -5.02 14.39
C GLY A 68 3.98 -5.40 15.78
N GLN A 69 2.96 -4.70 16.31
CA GLN A 69 2.34 -5.01 17.59
C GLN A 69 1.42 -6.22 17.50
N ARG A 70 0.91 -6.51 16.31
CA ARG A 70 0.14 -7.72 15.97
C ARG A 70 0.51 -8.20 14.58
N THR A 71 0.45 -9.50 14.37
CA THR A 71 0.54 -10.09 13.04
C THR A 71 -0.86 -10.30 12.45
N PRO A 72 -1.07 -10.08 11.15
CA PRO A 72 -2.29 -10.52 10.49
C PRO A 72 -2.39 -12.05 10.57
N ASN A 73 -3.59 -12.57 10.83
CA ASN A 73 -3.84 -14.01 10.74
C ASN A 73 -3.85 -14.46 9.28
N ALA A 74 -3.94 -15.76 9.03
CA ALA A 74 -3.90 -16.31 7.67
C ALA A 74 -4.97 -15.70 6.73
N THR A 75 -6.18 -15.47 7.24
CA THR A 75 -7.29 -14.87 6.46
C THR A 75 -6.96 -13.45 6.00
N PHE A 76 -6.48 -12.60 6.91
CA PHE A 76 -6.12 -11.22 6.55
C PHE A 76 -4.83 -11.14 5.77
N LEU A 77 -3.90 -12.07 6.00
CA LEU A 77 -2.70 -12.18 5.19
C LEU A 77 -3.07 -12.48 3.73
N LEU A 78 -3.97 -13.45 3.49
CA LEU A 78 -4.49 -13.77 2.17
C LEU A 78 -5.27 -12.60 1.53
N ALA A 79 -6.07 -11.89 2.32
CA ALA A 79 -6.77 -10.70 1.84
C ALA A 79 -5.79 -9.60 1.41
N LEU A 80 -4.71 -9.41 2.16
CA LEU A 80 -3.66 -8.45 1.85
C LEU A 80 -2.84 -8.88 0.62
N THR A 81 -2.48 -10.15 0.49
CA THR A 81 -1.75 -10.66 -0.68
C THR A 81 -2.58 -10.49 -1.94
N HIS A 82 -3.87 -10.81 -1.89
CA HIS A 82 -4.80 -10.61 -3.01
C HIS A 82 -5.00 -9.12 -3.33
N TYR A 83 -5.18 -8.28 -2.30
CA TYR A 83 -5.40 -6.85 -2.50
C TYR A 83 -4.18 -6.15 -3.12
N PHE A 84 -2.97 -6.51 -2.68
CA PHE A 84 -1.75 -5.89 -3.15
C PHE A 84 -1.13 -6.58 -4.36
N ASP A 85 -1.58 -7.78 -4.71
CA ASP A 85 -0.99 -8.67 -5.71
C ASP A 85 0.50 -8.92 -5.43
N VAL A 86 0.78 -9.35 -4.19
CA VAL A 86 2.13 -9.67 -3.72
C VAL A 86 2.12 -10.98 -2.94
N PRO A 87 3.22 -11.73 -2.92
CA PRO A 87 3.28 -12.96 -2.14
C PRO A 87 3.44 -12.66 -0.64
N PRO A 88 3.02 -13.56 0.26
CA PRO A 88 2.91 -13.29 1.71
C PRO A 88 4.23 -12.89 2.37
N GLU A 89 5.37 -13.39 1.88
CA GLU A 89 6.72 -13.02 2.35
C GLU A 89 7.04 -11.53 2.15
N SER A 90 6.36 -10.86 1.21
CA SER A 90 6.52 -9.42 1.00
C SER A 90 5.84 -8.57 2.08
N LEU A 91 4.90 -9.16 2.84
CA LEU A 91 4.13 -8.49 3.89
C LEU A 91 4.70 -8.74 5.30
N LEU A 92 5.49 -9.79 5.47
CA LEU A 92 6.13 -10.17 6.73
C LEU A 92 7.47 -9.43 6.89
N PRO A 93 7.90 -9.11 8.13
CA PRO A 93 9.18 -8.44 8.38
C PRO A 93 10.39 -9.22 7.85
#